data_AF-X8IM88-F1
#
_entry.id   AF-X8IM88-F1
#
_cell.length_a   1.000
_cell.length_b   1.000
_cell.length_c   1.000
_cell.angle_alpha   90.00
_cell.angle_beta   90.00
_cell.angle_gamma   90.00
#
_symmetry.space_group_name_H-M   'P 1'
#
loop_
_entity.id
_entity.type
_entity.pdbx_description
1 polymer ?
#
loop_
_entity_poly.entity_id
_entity_poly.type
_entity_poly.pdbx_seq_one_letter_code
_entity_poly.pdbx_strand_id
1 'polypeptide(L)'
;MITTLCYLEKDNKYLMLHRTKKENDINKNKWLGVGGKLEKNETPEQCLFREVKEETGLTLINYVHRGIVIFNFNDDEPLYMYLYTSKNFSGKVQECSEGDLKWIDKSKIYDLNLWEGDKIFLDLLNKDTPFFYLTLDYEDDNLISSDLKFKEDNFTCFEVFVPENYVKDIVKVLSKYNLLKEGNYTDVYALIDVEGHWTTLEGAKAFIGEVGKESIEKEKLMKFRVKKEFADLAYYLIKKVHPYEVPVINIF
;
A
#
# COMPACT_ATOMS: atom_id res chain seq x y z
N MET A 1 11.62 8.55 18.36
CA MET A 1 10.79 7.50 19.01
C MET A 1 10.00 6.72 17.96
N ILE A 2 9.65 5.43 18.18
CA ILE A 2 8.80 4.65 17.26
C ILE A 2 7.56 4.16 17.98
N THR A 3 6.40 4.30 17.34
CA THR A 3 5.09 3.82 17.82
C THR A 3 4.31 3.14 16.71
N THR A 4 3.27 2.40 17.09
CA THR A 4 2.24 1.92 16.18
C THR A 4 0.89 2.49 16.56
N LEU A 5 0.00 2.66 15.59
CA LEU A 5 -1.38 3.05 15.83
C LEU A 5 -2.29 2.31 14.85
N CYS A 6 -3.38 1.75 15.36
CA CYS A 6 -4.33 0.96 14.59
C CYS A 6 -5.74 1.51 14.74
N TYR A 7 -6.41 1.70 13.60
CA TYR A 7 -7.85 1.93 13.56
C TYR A 7 -8.56 0.63 13.19
N LEU A 8 -9.18 0.00 14.20
CA LEU A 8 -10.05 -1.15 14.02
C LEU A 8 -11.40 -0.70 13.46
N GLU A 9 -11.88 -1.37 12.41
CA GLU A 9 -13.06 -1.00 11.65
C GLU A 9 -14.15 -2.06 11.73
N LYS A 10 -15.37 -1.65 12.09
CA LYS A 10 -16.56 -2.51 12.07
C LYS A 10 -17.82 -1.68 11.88
N ASP A 11 -18.73 -2.11 11.01
CA ASP A 11 -20.05 -1.48 10.82
C ASP A 11 -19.97 0.05 10.59
N ASN A 12 -19.02 0.49 9.74
CA ASN A 12 -18.71 1.91 9.47
C ASN A 12 -18.33 2.73 10.72
N LYS A 13 -17.70 2.09 11.70
CA LYS A 13 -17.20 2.71 12.93
C LYS A 13 -15.71 2.42 13.09
N TYR A 14 -15.03 3.33 13.78
CA TYR A 14 -13.71 3.08 14.35
C TYR A 14 -13.82 2.75 15.83
N LEU A 15 -13.03 1.79 16.32
CA LEU A 15 -12.80 1.65 17.75
C LEU A 15 -11.80 2.72 18.17
N MET A 16 -12.27 3.68 18.96
CA MET A 16 -11.48 4.82 19.44
C MET A 16 -11.22 4.67 20.93
N LEU A 17 -10.03 5.07 21.38
CA LEU A 17 -9.65 5.14 22.78
C LEU A 17 -9.70 6.59 23.27
N HIS A 18 -10.56 6.88 24.26
CA HIS A 18 -10.57 8.17 24.96
C HIS A 18 -9.60 8.14 26.13
N ARG A 19 -8.54 8.95 26.08
CA ARG A 19 -7.43 8.92 27.05
C ARG A 19 -7.81 9.62 28.35
N THR A 20 -8.44 8.90 29.26
CA THR A 20 -9.03 9.44 30.50
C THR A 20 -8.33 8.98 31.78
N LYS A 21 -7.57 7.87 31.73
CA LYS A 21 -7.09 7.17 32.94
C LYS A 21 -5.59 7.32 33.22
N LYS A 22 -4.77 7.51 32.20
CA LYS A 22 -3.29 7.55 32.34
C LYS A 22 -2.81 8.87 32.96
N GLU A 23 -2.00 8.77 34.02
CA GLU A 23 -1.35 9.94 34.64
C GLU A 23 -0.24 10.51 33.74
N ASN A 24 -0.10 11.84 33.70
CA ASN A 24 0.89 12.56 32.90
C ASN A 24 0.91 12.18 31.40
N ASP A 25 -0.27 11.93 30.84
CA ASP A 25 -0.43 11.62 29.42
C ASP A 25 -0.49 12.88 28.55
N ILE A 26 0.40 12.99 27.57
CA ILE A 26 0.36 14.04 26.54
C ILE A 26 -0.95 14.02 25.76
N ASN A 27 -1.59 12.85 25.68
CA ASN A 27 -2.84 12.65 24.98
C ASN A 27 -4.07 12.82 25.88
N LYS A 28 -3.95 13.35 27.10
CA LYS A 28 -5.05 13.44 28.06
C LYS A 28 -6.29 14.11 27.45
N ASN A 29 -7.44 13.48 27.63
CA ASN A 29 -8.75 13.84 27.07
C ASN A 29 -8.88 13.82 25.55
N LYS A 30 -7.87 13.35 24.80
CA LYS A 30 -7.94 13.17 23.35
C LYS A 30 -8.44 11.77 22.98
N TRP A 31 -8.94 11.66 21.76
CA TRP A 31 -9.38 10.40 21.16
C TRP A 31 -8.39 9.93 20.11
N LEU A 32 -7.88 8.70 20.22
CA LEU A 32 -6.95 8.13 19.24
C LEU A 32 -7.39 6.74 18.80
N GLY A 33 -6.66 6.20 17.81
CA GLY A 33 -6.64 4.77 17.57
C GLY A 33 -5.99 4.00 18.73
N VAL A 34 -5.85 2.70 18.54
CA VAL A 34 -5.28 1.77 19.53
C VAL A 34 -3.82 1.51 19.19
N GLY A 35 -2.91 1.60 20.14
CA GLY A 35 -1.50 1.44 19.86
C GLY A 35 -0.59 2.04 20.91
N GLY A 36 0.71 1.83 20.73
CA GLY A 36 1.70 2.24 21.71
C GLY A 36 3.13 2.21 21.19
N LYS A 37 4.06 2.21 22.13
CA LYS A 37 5.49 2.36 21.84
C LYS A 37 6.08 1.00 21.46
N LEU A 38 6.97 1.03 20.49
CA LEU A 38 7.75 -0.14 20.11
C LEU A 38 8.73 -0.52 21.22
N GLU A 39 8.74 -1.79 21.61
CA GLU A 39 9.67 -2.31 22.62
C GLU A 39 11.01 -2.75 22.01
N LYS A 40 12.01 -2.99 22.87
CA LYS A 40 13.33 -3.44 22.43
C LYS A 40 13.22 -4.82 21.76
N ASN A 41 13.84 -4.97 20.59
CA ASN A 41 13.83 -6.19 19.78
C ASN A 41 12.46 -6.55 19.18
N GLU A 42 11.55 -5.58 19.11
CA GLU A 42 10.23 -5.75 18.51
C GLU A 42 10.21 -5.14 17.09
N THR A 43 9.55 -5.81 16.15
CA THR A 43 9.19 -5.21 14.85
C THR A 43 7.92 -4.37 14.98
N PRO A 44 7.68 -3.37 14.11
CA PRO A 44 6.42 -2.63 14.13
C PRO A 44 5.18 -3.52 14.03
N GLU A 45 5.26 -4.65 13.32
CA GLU A 45 4.16 -5.62 13.23
C GLU A 45 3.92 -6.35 14.57
N GLN A 46 4.99 -6.80 15.24
CA GLN A 46 4.87 -7.42 16.57
C GLN A 46 4.28 -6.43 17.59
N CYS A 47 4.73 -5.17 17.55
CA CYS A 47 4.19 -4.08 18.38
C CYS A 47 2.70 -3.87 18.13
N LEU A 48 2.28 -3.80 16.87
CA LEU A 48 0.87 -3.69 16.49
C LEU A 48 0.03 -4.82 17.11
N PHE A 49 0.49 -6.08 16.99
CA PHE A 49 -0.26 -7.23 17.52
C PHE A 49 -0.35 -7.21 19.05
N ARG A 50 0.75 -6.89 19.73
CA ARG A 50 0.82 -6.79 21.20
C ARG A 50 -0.08 -5.67 21.72
N GLU A 51 0.10 -4.44 21.23
CA GLU A 51 -0.63 -3.27 21.69
C GLU A 51 -2.15 -3.41 21.48
N VAL A 52 -2.58 -3.89 20.31
CA VAL A 52 -4.01 -4.13 20.08
C VAL A 52 -4.56 -5.18 21.06
N LYS A 53 -3.78 -6.22 21.35
CA LYS A 53 -4.20 -7.27 22.28
C LYS A 53 -4.29 -6.75 23.71
N GLU A 54 -3.30 -5.99 24.16
CA GLU A 54 -3.22 -5.43 25.51
C GLU A 54 -4.33 -4.40 25.74
N GLU A 55 -4.46 -3.41 24.85
CA GLU A 55 -5.40 -2.31 25.03
C GLU A 55 -6.86 -2.71 24.83
N THR A 56 -7.15 -3.66 23.93
CA THR A 56 -8.55 -3.97 23.54
C THR A 56 -8.98 -5.40 23.82
N GLY A 57 -8.06 -6.33 24.07
CA GLY A 57 -8.36 -7.76 24.18
C GLY A 57 -8.60 -8.47 22.85
N LEU A 58 -8.66 -7.73 21.74
CA LEU A 58 -8.88 -8.26 20.40
C LEU A 58 -7.60 -8.86 19.81
N THR A 59 -7.77 -9.86 18.95
CA THR A 59 -6.67 -10.47 18.20
C THR A 59 -6.86 -10.16 16.72
N LEU A 60 -5.94 -9.42 16.13
CA LEU A 60 -5.92 -9.12 14.69
C LEU A 60 -5.73 -10.40 13.88
N ILE A 61 -6.51 -10.56 12.81
CA ILE A 61 -6.35 -11.65 11.83
C ILE A 61 -5.65 -11.12 10.57
N ASN A 62 -5.99 -9.91 10.15
CA ASN A 62 -5.27 -9.18 9.11
C ASN A 62 -5.13 -7.71 9.48
N TYR A 63 -4.30 -7.00 8.74
CA TYR A 63 -4.15 -5.56 8.84
C TYR A 63 -3.68 -4.99 7.50
N VAL A 64 -3.82 -3.67 7.35
CA VAL A 64 -3.25 -2.92 6.23
C VAL A 64 -2.35 -1.84 6.81
N HIS A 65 -1.09 -1.82 6.38
CA HIS A 65 -0.15 -0.73 6.70
C HIS A 65 -0.46 0.46 5.80
N ARG A 66 -0.97 1.54 6.39
CA ARG A 66 -1.55 2.70 5.69
C ARG A 66 -0.54 3.81 5.44
N GLY A 67 0.45 3.94 6.30
CA GLY A 67 1.45 4.97 6.15
C GLY A 67 2.38 5.06 7.35
N ILE A 68 3.38 5.93 7.22
CA ILE A 68 4.21 6.37 8.34
C ILE A 68 3.95 7.86 8.55
N VAL A 69 3.49 8.20 9.75
CA VAL A 69 3.29 9.58 10.19
C VAL A 69 4.47 9.97 11.07
N ILE A 70 5.15 11.06 10.72
CA ILE A 70 6.29 11.60 11.45
C ILE A 70 5.82 12.86 12.16
N PHE A 71 5.89 12.85 13.49
CA PHE A 71 5.61 14.03 14.30
C PHE A 71 6.93 14.64 14.75
N ASN A 72 7.15 15.90 14.40
CA ASN A 72 8.20 16.74 14.93
C ASN A 72 7.57 17.66 15.98
N PHE A 73 8.03 17.59 17.22
CA PHE A 73 7.56 18.45 18.31
C PHE A 73 8.71 19.32 18.77
N ASN A 74 8.61 20.63 18.57
CA ASN A 74 9.65 21.58 18.98
C ASN A 74 11.05 21.12 18.50
N ASP A 75 12.02 21.03 19.42
CA ASP A 75 13.38 20.54 19.19
C ASP A 75 13.60 19.07 19.65
N ASP A 76 12.53 18.32 19.93
CA ASP A 76 12.63 16.93 20.37
C ASP A 76 12.92 15.96 19.20
N GLU A 77 13.42 14.77 19.55
CA GLU A 77 13.60 13.67 18.59
C GLU A 77 12.27 13.27 17.92
N PRO A 78 12.23 13.13 16.59
CA PRO A 78 11.01 12.84 15.85
C PRO A 78 10.33 11.54 16.31
N LEU A 79 9.00 11.56 16.35
CA LEU A 79 8.17 10.39 16.60
C LEU A 79 7.69 9.80 15.28
N TYR A 80 8.09 8.57 14.99
CA TYR A 80 7.65 7.79 13.84
C TYR A 80 6.50 6.88 14.26
N MET A 81 5.30 7.16 13.76
CA MET A 81 4.11 6.35 13.99
C MET A 81 3.79 5.52 12.74
N TYR A 82 3.86 4.21 12.89
CA TYR A 82 3.38 3.27 11.87
C TYR A 82 1.87 3.15 11.98
N LEU A 83 1.15 3.61 10.94
CA LEU A 83 -0.29 3.69 10.94
C LEU A 83 -0.93 2.49 10.24
N TYR A 84 -1.86 1.82 10.91
CA TYR A 84 -2.52 0.63 10.45
C TYR A 84 -4.05 0.76 10.50
N THR A 85 -4.73 -0.06 9.68
CA THR A 85 -6.17 -0.31 9.80
C THR A 85 -6.43 -1.81 9.80
N SER A 86 -7.50 -2.26 10.42
CA SER A 86 -7.94 -3.66 10.32
C SER A 86 -9.45 -3.79 10.36
N LYS A 87 -10.00 -4.60 9.45
CA LYS A 87 -11.41 -4.97 9.37
C LYS A 87 -11.67 -6.40 9.86
N ASN A 88 -10.62 -7.20 10.09
CA ASN A 88 -10.74 -8.61 10.47
C ASN A 88 -9.92 -8.91 11.72
N PHE A 89 -10.65 -9.19 12.80
CA PHE A 89 -10.13 -9.47 14.13
C PHE A 89 -11.15 -10.32 14.89
N SER A 90 -10.69 -10.94 15.98
CA SER A 90 -11.50 -11.82 16.81
C SER A 90 -11.42 -11.43 18.29
N GLY A 91 -12.37 -11.92 19.08
CA GLY A 91 -12.47 -11.64 20.51
C GLY A 91 -13.57 -10.65 20.86
N LYS A 92 -13.52 -10.14 22.10
CA LYS A 92 -14.44 -9.13 22.63
C LYS A 92 -13.60 -7.98 23.20
N VAL A 93 -14.10 -6.77 23.04
CA VAL A 93 -13.48 -5.57 23.61
C VAL A 93 -13.46 -5.70 25.13
N GLN A 94 -12.29 -5.46 25.73
CA GLN A 94 -12.07 -5.43 27.17
C GLN A 94 -11.83 -4.00 27.67
N GLU A 95 -11.68 -3.85 28.98
CA GLU A 95 -11.32 -2.56 29.58
C GLU A 95 -9.86 -2.22 29.30
N CYS A 96 -9.60 -0.97 28.91
CA CYS A 96 -8.26 -0.43 28.73
C CYS A 96 -7.82 0.31 30.01
N SER A 97 -6.57 0.12 30.42
CA SER A 97 -5.95 0.84 31.54
C SER A 97 -5.67 2.31 31.22
N GLU A 98 -5.56 2.67 29.94
CA GLU A 98 -5.21 4.03 29.51
C GLU A 98 -6.45 4.92 29.28
N GLY A 99 -7.65 4.33 29.19
CA GLY A 99 -8.86 5.07 28.85
C GLY A 99 -10.11 4.25 28.58
N ASP A 100 -11.06 4.86 27.87
CA ASP A 100 -12.36 4.26 27.54
C ASP A 100 -12.47 3.97 26.04
N LEU A 101 -12.66 2.70 25.69
CA LEU A 101 -12.84 2.25 24.30
C LEU A 101 -14.29 2.41 23.86
N LYS A 102 -14.52 3.06 22.70
CA LYS A 102 -15.85 3.20 22.09
C LYS A 102 -15.82 3.03 20.59
N TRP A 103 -16.83 2.35 20.06
CA TRP A 103 -17.12 2.33 18.62
C TRP A 103 -17.79 3.64 18.22
N ILE A 104 -17.07 4.49 17.49
CA ILE A 104 -17.55 5.79 17.01
C ILE A 104 -17.82 5.72 15.51
N ASP A 105 -18.97 6.21 15.09
CA ASP A 105 -19.33 6.33 13.67
C ASP A 105 -18.31 7.22 12.95
N LYS A 106 -17.83 6.77 11.78
CA LYS A 106 -16.84 7.53 11.00
C LYS A 106 -17.29 8.96 10.71
N SER A 107 -18.59 9.18 10.56
CA SER A 107 -19.18 10.52 10.34
C SER A 107 -19.05 11.47 11.54
N LYS A 108 -18.81 10.95 12.75
CA LYS A 108 -18.73 11.72 14.01
C LYS A 108 -17.30 11.88 14.53
N ILE A 109 -16.30 11.32 13.84
CA ILE A 109 -14.91 11.33 14.31
C ILE A 109 -14.38 12.74 14.43
N TYR A 110 -14.72 13.62 13.49
CA TYR A 110 -14.24 15.01 13.47
C TYR A 110 -14.90 15.90 14.54
N ASP A 111 -15.96 15.42 15.21
CA ASP A 111 -16.56 16.10 16.37
C ASP A 111 -15.81 15.80 17.68
N LEU A 112 -14.88 14.84 17.67
CA LEU A 112 -14.09 14.44 18.83
C LEU A 112 -12.93 15.42 19.08
N ASN A 113 -12.44 15.44 20.32
CA ASN A 113 -11.21 16.12 20.67
C ASN A 113 -10.00 15.32 20.16
N LEU A 114 -9.52 15.66 18.98
CA LEU A 114 -8.38 15.02 18.29
C LEU A 114 -7.14 15.93 18.32
N TRP A 115 -5.99 15.41 17.90
CA TRP A 115 -4.92 16.27 17.39
C TRP A 115 -5.30 16.81 16.01
N GLU A 116 -4.89 18.04 15.68
CA GLU A 116 -5.17 18.63 14.37
C GLU A 116 -4.56 17.80 13.22
N GLY A 117 -3.35 17.28 13.39
CA GLY A 117 -2.68 16.40 12.43
C GLY A 117 -3.39 15.06 12.25
N ASP A 118 -4.07 14.55 13.28
CA ASP A 118 -4.83 13.31 13.18
C ASP A 118 -5.96 13.42 12.17
N LYS A 119 -6.60 14.59 12.08
CA LYS A 119 -7.67 14.85 11.11
C LYS A 119 -7.19 14.64 9.68
N ILE A 120 -5.92 14.95 9.39
CA ILE A 120 -5.32 14.81 8.05
C ILE A 120 -5.25 13.34 7.67
N PHE A 121 -4.58 12.50 8.47
CA PHE A 121 -4.48 11.09 8.11
C PHE A 121 -5.81 10.35 8.24
N LEU A 122 -6.72 10.74 9.13
CA LEU A 122 -8.07 10.18 9.21
C LEU A 122 -8.88 10.43 7.91
N ASP A 123 -8.74 11.61 7.30
CA ASP A 123 -9.32 11.89 5.99
C ASP A 123 -8.70 11.01 4.88
N LEU A 124 -7.38 10.80 4.90
CA LEU A 124 -6.70 9.86 4.00
C LEU A 124 -7.17 8.41 4.21
N LEU A 125 -7.39 8.01 5.47
CA LEU A 125 -7.94 6.69 5.79
C LEU A 125 -9.34 6.49 5.20
N ASN A 126 -10.20 7.50 5.31
CA ASN A 126 -11.58 7.50 4.78
C ASN A 126 -11.65 7.49 3.25
N LYS A 127 -10.68 8.12 2.57
CA LYS A 127 -10.59 8.17 1.10
C LYS A 127 -9.91 6.96 0.47
N ASP A 128 -9.57 5.95 1.28
CA ASP A 128 -8.86 4.74 0.85
C ASP A 128 -7.60 5.03 0.01
N THR A 129 -6.83 6.04 0.43
CA THR A 129 -5.65 6.45 -0.33
C THR A 129 -4.53 5.40 -0.27
N PRO A 130 -3.61 5.38 -1.26
CA PRO A 130 -2.40 4.56 -1.22
C PRO A 130 -1.54 4.85 0.02
N PHE A 131 -0.53 4.00 0.24
CA PHE A 131 0.45 4.20 1.29
C PHE A 131 1.07 5.61 1.23
N PHE A 132 1.16 6.27 2.37
CA PHE A 132 1.69 7.64 2.45
C PHE A 132 2.72 7.82 3.56
N TYR A 133 3.55 8.85 3.37
CA TYR A 133 4.36 9.48 4.39
C TYR A 133 3.73 10.83 4.69
N LEU A 134 3.47 11.11 5.97
CA LEU A 134 2.93 12.39 6.42
C LEU A 134 3.86 12.93 7.49
N THR A 135 4.48 14.08 7.25
CA THR A 135 5.24 14.81 8.27
C THR A 135 4.34 15.89 8.86
N LEU A 136 4.34 16.02 10.18
CA LEU A 136 3.58 16.98 10.95
C LEU A 136 4.52 17.73 11.89
N ASP A 137 4.60 19.05 11.75
CA ASP A 137 5.45 19.89 12.58
C ASP A 137 4.59 20.64 13.59
N TYR A 138 4.90 20.47 14.87
CA TYR A 138 4.20 21.06 16.00
C TYR A 138 5.11 22.03 16.76
N GLU A 139 4.53 23.16 17.15
CA GLU A 139 5.05 24.06 18.19
C GLU A 139 4.06 24.05 19.36
N ASP A 140 4.51 23.53 20.50
CA ASP A 140 3.64 23.12 21.60
C ASP A 140 2.51 22.19 21.12
N ASP A 141 1.25 22.57 21.35
CA ASP A 141 0.07 21.82 20.93
C ASP A 141 -0.46 22.23 19.53
N ASN A 142 0.20 23.18 18.86
CA ASN A 142 -0.26 23.77 17.61
C ASN A 142 0.44 23.13 16.40
N LEU A 143 -0.35 22.65 15.44
CA LEU A 143 0.17 22.18 14.16
C LEU A 143 0.58 23.39 13.30
N ILE A 144 1.86 23.50 12.97
CA ILE A 144 2.44 24.62 12.21
C ILE A 144 2.53 24.28 10.72
N SER A 145 2.92 23.06 10.38
CA SER A 145 2.98 22.59 8.99
C SER A 145 2.73 21.10 8.84
N SER A 146 2.37 20.71 7.61
CA SER A 146 2.22 19.33 7.21
C SER A 146 2.75 19.10 5.79
N ASP A 147 3.52 18.03 5.58
CA ASP A 147 4.03 17.59 4.26
C ASP A 147 3.52 16.18 3.98
N LEU A 148 2.73 16.02 2.91
CA LEU A 148 2.15 14.73 2.51
C LEU A 148 2.82 14.23 1.23
N LYS A 149 3.37 13.01 1.30
CA LYS A 149 3.95 12.31 0.15
C LYS A 149 3.33 10.93 0.03
N PHE A 150 2.83 10.60 -1.15
CA PHE A 150 2.45 9.23 -1.44
C PHE A 150 3.68 8.43 -1.84
N LYS A 151 3.79 7.19 -1.37
CA LYS A 151 4.73 6.25 -1.98
C LYS A 151 4.30 6.09 -3.44
N GLU A 152 5.23 6.23 -4.38
CA GLU A 152 4.97 6.06 -5.81
C GLU A 152 4.59 4.60 -6.10
N ASP A 153 3.36 4.23 -5.76
CA ASP A 153 2.73 2.93 -5.98
C ASP A 153 1.62 3.05 -7.05
N ASN A 154 1.63 4.18 -7.78
CA ASN A 154 0.66 4.51 -8.83
C ASN A 154 0.90 3.72 -10.10
N PHE A 155 2.01 2.99 -10.20
CA PHE A 155 2.42 2.30 -11.40
C PHE A 155 2.63 0.82 -11.12
N THR A 156 2.24 0.00 -12.08
CA THR A 156 2.52 -1.42 -12.15
C THR A 156 3.61 -1.64 -13.19
N CYS A 157 4.64 -2.37 -12.82
CA CYS A 157 5.77 -2.67 -13.71
C CYS A 157 5.47 -3.93 -14.52
N PHE A 158 5.71 -3.87 -15.82
CA PHE A 158 5.56 -4.97 -16.74
C PHE A 158 6.91 -5.41 -17.26
N GLU A 159 7.12 -6.72 -17.28
CA GLU A 159 8.17 -7.37 -18.06
C GLU A 159 7.52 -8.36 -19.01
N VAL A 160 7.69 -8.14 -20.31
CA VAL A 160 7.06 -8.94 -21.37
C VAL A 160 8.17 -9.53 -22.22
N PHE A 161 8.19 -10.86 -22.36
CA PHE A 161 9.08 -11.55 -23.29
C PHE A 161 8.41 -11.59 -24.67
N VAL A 162 8.99 -10.91 -25.65
CA VAL A 162 8.36 -10.66 -26.95
C VAL A 162 9.35 -10.95 -28.08
N PRO A 163 8.96 -11.64 -29.16
CA PRO A 163 9.75 -11.70 -30.38
C PRO A 163 10.09 -10.30 -30.90
N GLU A 164 11.32 -10.09 -31.36
CA GLU A 164 11.81 -8.75 -31.72
C GLU A 164 10.92 -8.03 -32.76
N ASN A 165 10.36 -8.78 -33.71
CA ASN A 165 9.46 -8.25 -34.73
C ASN A 165 8.08 -7.83 -34.20
N TYR A 166 7.66 -8.29 -33.02
CA TYR A 166 6.35 -7.95 -32.42
C TYR A 166 6.42 -6.81 -31.40
N VAL A 167 7.62 -6.37 -30.98
CA VAL A 167 7.77 -5.24 -30.03
C VAL A 167 7.02 -4.00 -30.51
N LYS A 168 7.13 -3.66 -31.80
CA LYS A 168 6.45 -2.48 -32.37
C LYS A 168 4.93 -2.60 -32.34
N ASP A 169 4.38 -3.81 -32.48
CA ASP A 169 2.94 -4.04 -32.42
C ASP A 169 2.41 -3.88 -30.98
N ILE A 170 3.19 -4.36 -29.99
CA ILE A 170 2.88 -4.16 -28.57
C ILE A 170 2.93 -2.67 -28.20
N VAL A 171 3.98 -1.95 -28.61
CA VAL A 171 4.08 -0.49 -28.39
C VAL A 171 2.88 0.23 -29.03
N LYS A 172 2.57 -0.08 -30.29
CA LYS A 172 1.45 0.55 -31.01
C LYS A 172 0.11 0.34 -30.32
N VAL A 173 -0.17 -0.87 -29.80
CA VAL A 173 -1.45 -1.13 -29.13
C VAL A 173 -1.54 -0.44 -27.77
N LEU A 174 -0.45 -0.39 -27.00
CA LEU A 174 -0.42 0.27 -25.69
C LEU A 174 -0.48 1.81 -25.82
N SER A 175 0.26 2.37 -26.78
CA SER A 175 0.30 3.82 -27.01
C SER A 175 -1.01 4.39 -27.54
N LYS A 176 -1.84 3.58 -28.23
CA LYS A 176 -3.21 3.97 -28.60
C LYS A 176 -4.05 4.41 -27.38
N TYR A 177 -3.74 3.86 -26.20
CA TYR A 177 -4.43 4.17 -24.94
C TYR A 177 -3.57 5.01 -24.00
N ASN A 178 -2.47 5.60 -24.50
CA ASN A 178 -1.50 6.38 -23.71
C ASN A 178 -0.86 5.61 -22.54
N LEU A 179 -0.79 4.27 -22.63
CA LEU A 179 -0.30 3.45 -21.53
C LEU A 179 1.22 3.51 -21.36
N LEU A 180 1.96 3.98 -22.37
CA LEU A 180 3.42 4.18 -22.36
C LEU A 180 3.80 5.67 -22.26
N LYS A 181 2.92 6.51 -21.71
CA LYS A 181 3.16 7.95 -21.58
C LYS A 181 3.75 8.28 -20.21
N GLU A 182 4.90 8.95 -20.20
CA GLU A 182 5.58 9.46 -19.00
C GLU A 182 5.82 10.96 -19.15
N GLY A 183 5.09 11.78 -18.40
CA GLY A 183 5.11 13.23 -18.55
C GLY A 183 4.76 13.68 -19.98
N ASN A 184 5.70 14.34 -20.65
CA ASN A 184 5.57 14.81 -22.04
C ASN A 184 6.17 13.84 -23.07
N TYR A 185 6.55 12.63 -22.66
CA TYR A 185 7.12 11.58 -23.51
C TYR A 185 6.10 10.46 -23.73
N THR A 186 6.11 9.88 -24.92
CA THR A 186 5.30 8.69 -25.27
C THR A 186 6.22 7.57 -25.75
N ASP A 187 5.68 6.36 -25.85
CA ASP A 187 6.43 5.15 -26.21
C ASP A 187 7.63 4.90 -25.28
N VAL A 188 7.47 5.13 -23.97
CA VAL A 188 8.54 4.94 -22.98
C VAL A 188 8.61 3.47 -22.54
N TYR A 189 9.66 2.78 -22.96
CA TYR A 189 9.97 1.40 -22.58
C TYR A 189 11.47 1.13 -22.74
N ALA A 190 11.96 0.06 -22.14
CA ALA A 190 13.32 -0.45 -22.32
C ALA A 190 13.29 -1.87 -22.90
N LEU A 191 14.35 -2.26 -23.61
CA LEU A 191 14.54 -3.60 -24.16
C LEU A 191 15.85 -4.20 -23.66
N ILE A 192 15.83 -5.51 -23.42
CA ILE A 192 17.03 -6.31 -23.15
C ILE A 192 16.99 -7.50 -24.12
N ASP A 193 18.14 -7.80 -24.75
CA ASP A 193 18.29 -9.02 -25.56
C ASP A 193 18.27 -10.25 -24.66
N VAL A 194 17.39 -11.20 -24.98
CA VAL A 194 17.25 -12.46 -24.24
C VAL A 194 17.09 -13.63 -25.22
N GLU A 195 17.32 -14.84 -24.72
CA GLU A 195 17.11 -16.08 -25.46
C GLU A 195 16.05 -16.90 -24.74
N GLY A 196 14.97 -17.22 -25.46
CA GLY A 196 13.88 -18.04 -24.97
C GLY A 196 14.14 -19.51 -25.27
N HIS A 197 13.86 -20.40 -24.31
CA HIS A 197 13.96 -21.84 -24.47
C HIS A 197 12.65 -22.51 -24.10
N TRP A 198 12.15 -23.41 -24.95
CA TRP A 198 10.97 -24.21 -24.63
C TRP A 198 10.99 -25.54 -25.38
N THR A 199 10.19 -26.50 -24.92
CA THR A 199 9.88 -27.73 -25.64
C THR A 199 8.39 -27.76 -25.91
N THR A 200 8.00 -27.91 -27.17
CA THR A 200 6.57 -27.91 -27.54
C THR A 200 5.93 -29.22 -27.12
N LEU A 201 4.87 -29.16 -26.31
CA LEU A 201 4.11 -30.33 -25.88
C LEU A 201 2.97 -30.65 -26.86
N GLU A 202 2.49 -31.90 -26.83
CA GLU A 202 1.34 -32.32 -27.62
C GLU A 202 0.09 -31.51 -27.23
N GLY A 203 -0.65 -31.02 -28.23
CA GLY A 203 -1.82 -30.15 -28.03
C GLY A 203 -1.52 -28.65 -27.97
N ALA A 204 -0.26 -28.22 -27.94
CA ALA A 204 0.10 -26.80 -28.02
C ALA A 204 -0.17 -26.23 -29.42
N LYS A 205 -0.63 -24.98 -29.49
CA LYS A 205 -0.70 -24.21 -30.74
C LYS A 205 0.52 -23.30 -30.83
N ALA A 206 1.68 -23.95 -30.94
CA ALA A 206 2.96 -23.25 -30.97
C ALA A 206 3.02 -22.27 -32.15
N PHE A 207 3.42 -21.04 -31.86
CA PHE A 207 3.74 -20.06 -32.89
C PHE A 207 5.05 -20.42 -33.60
N ILE A 208 6.04 -20.90 -32.84
CA ILE A 208 7.34 -21.43 -33.30
C ILE A 208 7.63 -22.72 -32.52
N GLY A 209 8.24 -23.70 -33.21
CA GLY A 209 8.70 -24.96 -32.62
C GLY A 209 7.91 -26.19 -33.09
N GLU A 210 8.49 -27.36 -32.88
CA GLU A 210 7.90 -28.66 -33.22
C GLU A 210 7.64 -29.49 -31.96
N VAL A 211 6.53 -30.23 -31.95
CA VAL A 211 6.15 -31.10 -30.81
C VAL A 211 7.27 -32.08 -30.48
N GLY A 212 7.65 -32.12 -29.20
CA GLY A 212 8.70 -33.00 -28.68
C GLY A 212 10.13 -32.54 -28.94
N LYS A 213 10.33 -31.38 -29.58
CA LYS A 213 11.67 -30.80 -29.81
C LYS A 213 11.87 -29.53 -29.00
N GLU A 214 13.09 -29.37 -28.51
CA GLU A 214 13.56 -28.11 -27.94
C GLU A 214 13.61 -27.05 -29.05
N SER A 215 13.19 -25.84 -28.70
CA SER A 215 13.21 -24.65 -29.53
C SER A 215 13.90 -23.54 -28.76
N ILE A 216 14.71 -22.77 -29.48
CA ILE A 216 15.47 -21.64 -28.96
C ILE A 216 15.21 -20.47 -29.91
N GLU A 217 14.87 -19.31 -29.37
CA GLU A 217 14.65 -18.11 -30.19
C GLU A 217 15.16 -16.85 -29.50
N LYS A 218 15.66 -15.92 -30.31
CA LYS A 218 16.04 -14.59 -29.82
C LYS A 218 14.80 -13.75 -29.59
N GLU A 219 14.70 -13.19 -28.40
CA GLU A 219 13.59 -12.37 -27.97
C GLU A 219 14.08 -11.06 -27.35
N LYS A 220 13.14 -10.15 -27.09
CA LYS A 220 13.36 -8.97 -26.26
C LYS A 220 12.56 -9.12 -24.97
N LEU A 221 13.22 -8.84 -23.86
CA LEU A 221 12.54 -8.53 -22.60
C LEU A 221 12.18 -7.04 -22.62
N MET A 222 10.91 -6.75 -22.87
CA MET A 222 10.37 -5.40 -22.87
C MET A 222 9.95 -5.01 -21.44
N LYS A 223 10.52 -3.92 -20.93
CA LYS A 223 10.21 -3.37 -19.60
C LYS A 223 9.54 -2.01 -19.71
N PHE A 224 8.45 -1.82 -19.00
CA PHE A 224 7.75 -0.54 -18.89
C PHE A 224 6.89 -0.52 -17.63
N ARG A 225 6.28 0.63 -17.33
CA ARG A 225 5.30 0.74 -16.26
C ARG A 225 4.04 1.40 -16.79
N VAL A 226 2.90 1.04 -16.23
CA VAL A 226 1.60 1.63 -16.54
C VAL A 226 0.94 2.07 -15.25
N LYS A 227 0.04 3.04 -15.29
CA LYS A 227 -0.73 3.35 -14.07
C LYS A 227 -1.49 2.11 -13.61
N LYS A 228 -1.50 1.87 -12.30
CA LYS A 228 -2.06 0.67 -11.66
C LYS A 228 -3.51 0.41 -12.07
N GLU A 229 -4.32 1.47 -12.19
CA GLU A 229 -5.72 1.41 -12.66
C GLU A 229 -5.90 0.88 -14.10
N PHE A 230 -4.84 0.88 -14.91
CA PHE A 230 -4.83 0.37 -16.29
C PHE A 230 -4.03 -0.93 -16.45
N ALA A 231 -3.57 -1.57 -15.36
CA ALA A 231 -2.79 -2.80 -15.44
C ALA A 231 -3.53 -3.92 -16.17
N ASP A 232 -4.82 -4.15 -15.85
CA ASP A 232 -5.64 -5.18 -16.50
C ASP A 232 -5.84 -4.91 -17.99
N LEU A 233 -6.04 -3.64 -18.36
CA LEU A 233 -6.15 -3.23 -19.76
C LEU A 233 -4.83 -3.48 -20.50
N ALA A 234 -3.70 -3.07 -19.93
CA ALA A 234 -2.39 -3.30 -20.51
C ALA A 234 -2.15 -4.80 -20.74
N TYR A 235 -2.39 -5.63 -19.71
CA TYR A 235 -2.28 -7.09 -19.80
C TYR A 235 -3.15 -7.67 -20.93
N TYR A 236 -4.42 -7.27 -21.02
CA TYR A 236 -5.33 -7.72 -22.07
C TYR A 236 -4.84 -7.35 -23.47
N LEU A 237 -4.39 -6.10 -23.67
CA LEU A 237 -3.91 -5.62 -24.97
C LEU A 237 -2.64 -6.34 -25.42
N ILE A 238 -1.69 -6.56 -24.49
CA ILE A 238 -0.47 -7.32 -24.74
C ILE A 238 -0.86 -8.73 -25.18
N LYS A 239 -1.66 -9.45 -24.39
CA LYS A 239 -2.08 -10.82 -24.70
C LYS A 239 -2.79 -10.95 -26.05
N LYS A 240 -3.57 -9.94 -26.44
CA LYS A 240 -4.31 -9.94 -27.71
C LYS A 240 -3.41 -9.81 -28.94
N VAL A 241 -2.29 -9.10 -28.82
CA VAL A 241 -1.37 -8.81 -29.93
C VAL A 241 -0.16 -9.75 -29.92
N HIS A 242 0.17 -10.32 -28.76
CA HIS A 242 1.28 -11.23 -28.62
C HIS A 242 1.11 -12.48 -29.51
N PRO A 243 2.15 -12.92 -30.24
CA PRO A 243 2.04 -14.04 -31.16
C PRO A 243 1.93 -15.39 -30.46
N TYR A 244 2.52 -15.52 -29.28
CA TYR A 244 2.50 -16.77 -28.51
C TYR A 244 1.13 -17.01 -27.88
N GLU A 245 0.71 -18.28 -27.90
CA GLU A 245 -0.53 -18.74 -27.28
C GLU A 245 -0.61 -18.36 -25.79
N VAL A 246 0.52 -18.52 -25.07
CA VAL A 246 0.67 -18.11 -23.68
C VAL A 246 1.95 -17.28 -23.55
N PRO A 247 1.87 -15.94 -23.59
CA PRO A 247 3.04 -15.10 -23.37
C PRO A 247 3.51 -15.16 -21.91
N VAL A 248 4.83 -15.10 -21.71
CA VAL A 248 5.41 -14.87 -20.38
C VAL A 248 5.34 -13.36 -20.10
N ILE A 249 4.53 -13.00 -19.11
CA ILE A 249 4.32 -11.62 -18.67
C ILE A 249 4.45 -11.58 -17.15
N ASN A 250 5.48 -10.89 -16.65
CA ASN A 250 5.61 -10.63 -15.22
C ASN A 250 5.05 -9.24 -14.90
N ILE A 251 4.31 -9.15 -13.81
CA ILE A 251 3.62 -7.94 -13.35
C ILE A 251 3.97 -7.76 -11.87
N PHE A 252 4.50 -6.59 -11.52
CA PHE A 252 4.95 -6.24 -10.17
C PHE A 252 4.27 -4.96 -9.68
#